data_AF-A0A7K5BKZ8-F1
#
_entry.id   AF-A0A7K5BKZ8-F1
#
_cell.length_a   1.000
_cell.length_b   1.000
_cell.length_c   1.000
_cell.angle_alpha   90.00
_cell.angle_beta   90.00
_cell.angle_gamma   90.00
#
_symmetry.space_group_name_H-M   'P 1'
#
loop_
_entity.id
_entity.type
_entity.pdbx_description
1 polymer ?
#
loop_
_entity_poly.entity_id
_entity_poly.type
_entity_poly.pdbx_seq_one_letter_code
_entity_poly.pdbx_strand_id
1 'polypeptide(L)'
;WVFLHEKAYQVRDTAIESSVVTKVKGVGRYAGQVMDTADYVTPPQVTTGDRRAPRPLTPAPQSEAAFHCSADRDCRELSPGTSNGLLTGRCVPYNATLRTCEIQGWCPPEVDTVDVPVMLEAENFTLLIKNSIRFPLFGFEKTNLPPPGSGVELGRCRFHPQ
;
A
#
# COMPACT_ATOMS: atom_id res chain seq x y z
N TRP A 1 38.87 -21.79 -19.16
CA TRP A 1 38.19 -21.02 -18.11
C TRP A 1 38.27 -19.51 -18.37
N VAL A 2 39.43 -18.86 -18.22
CA VAL A 2 39.60 -17.39 -18.30
C VAL A 2 39.01 -16.72 -19.57
N PHE A 3 39.31 -17.22 -20.77
CA PHE A 3 38.83 -16.56 -21.99
C PHE A 3 37.37 -16.89 -22.33
N LEU A 4 36.93 -18.13 -22.16
CA LEU A 4 35.60 -18.59 -22.58
C LEU A 4 34.53 -18.36 -21.50
N HIS A 5 34.81 -18.76 -20.26
CA HIS A 5 33.85 -18.66 -19.15
C HIS A 5 33.76 -17.22 -18.63
N GLU A 6 34.90 -16.61 -18.29
CA GLU A 6 34.92 -15.25 -17.77
C GLU A 6 34.77 -14.19 -18.86
N LYS A 7 34.87 -14.57 -20.14
CA LYS A 7 34.78 -13.63 -21.28
C LYS A 7 35.74 -12.45 -21.14
N ALA A 8 36.98 -12.70 -20.70
CA ALA A 8 37.98 -11.65 -20.45
C ALA A 8 38.37 -10.81 -21.69
N TYR A 9 37.98 -11.25 -22.89
CA TYR A 9 38.11 -10.48 -24.14
C TYR A 9 37.01 -9.43 -24.35
N GLN A 10 35.97 -9.41 -23.50
CA GLN A 10 34.85 -8.47 -23.57
C GLN A 10 34.98 -7.38 -22.50
N VAL A 11 34.73 -6.14 -22.88
CA VAL A 11 34.52 -5.05 -21.92
C VAL A 11 33.15 -5.24 -21.27
N ARG A 12 33.06 -5.02 -19.96
CA ARG A 12 31.80 -5.14 -19.19
C ARG A 12 31.43 -3.77 -18.62
N ASP A 13 30.17 -3.39 -18.82
CA ASP A 13 29.56 -2.23 -18.17
C ASP A 13 28.64 -2.72 -17.05
N THR A 14 28.86 -2.23 -15.83
CA THR A 14 28.04 -2.52 -14.64
C THR A 14 27.20 -1.31 -14.22
N ALA A 15 27.42 -0.14 -14.80
CA ALA A 15 26.72 1.10 -14.47
C ALA A 15 25.44 1.22 -15.31
N ILE A 16 24.49 0.34 -15.06
CA ILE A 16 23.22 0.30 -15.79
C ILE A 16 22.31 1.43 -15.32
N GLU A 17 21.85 2.25 -16.26
CA GLU A 17 20.77 3.20 -16.02
C GLU A 17 19.43 2.50 -16.28
N SER A 18 18.48 2.61 -15.34
CA SER A 18 17.18 1.94 -15.44
C SER A 18 16.05 2.88 -15.07
N SER A 19 14.97 2.84 -15.84
CA SER A 19 13.71 3.53 -15.57
C SER A 19 12.55 2.55 -15.64
N VAL A 20 11.66 2.61 -14.65
CA VAL A 20 10.49 1.73 -14.53
C VAL A 20 9.25 2.57 -14.39
N VAL A 21 8.24 2.27 -15.22
CA VAL A 21 6.90 2.85 -15.13
C VAL A 21 5.89 1.71 -15.04
N THR A 22 5.01 1.76 -14.05
CA THR A 22 3.99 0.75 -13.82
C THR A 22 2.60 1.31 -14.09
N LYS A 23 1.69 0.45 -14.54
CA LYS A 23 0.26 0.79 -14.67
C LYS A 23 -0.58 -0.44 -14.37
N VAL A 24 -1.46 -0.31 -13.38
CA VAL A 24 -2.46 -1.33 -13.05
C VAL A 24 -3.71 -1.08 -13.88
N LYS A 25 -4.43 -2.14 -14.27
CA LYS A 25 -5.78 -2.09 -14.81
C LYS A 25 -6.64 -3.19 -14.21
N GLY A 26 -7.84 -2.83 -13.81
CA GLY A 26 -8.81 -3.70 -13.17
C GLY A 26 -10.01 -2.90 -12.69
N VAL A 27 -11.12 -3.60 -12.46
CA VAL A 27 -12.30 -3.06 -11.79
C VAL A 27 -12.84 -4.18 -10.92
N GLY A 28 -13.16 -3.88 -9.67
CA GLY A 28 -13.74 -4.85 -8.74
C GLY A 28 -14.92 -4.25 -7.98
N ARG A 29 -15.66 -5.11 -7.27
CA ARG A 29 -16.75 -4.66 -6.39
C ARG A 29 -16.35 -4.87 -4.94
N TYR A 30 -16.45 -3.81 -4.16
CA TYR A 30 -16.13 -3.83 -2.74
C TYR A 30 -17.14 -3.00 -1.97
N ALA A 31 -17.65 -3.52 -0.85
CA ALA A 31 -18.64 -2.82 0.00
C ALA A 31 -19.85 -2.25 -0.78
N GLY A 32 -20.33 -2.96 -1.80
CA GLY A 32 -21.46 -2.53 -2.65
C GLY A 32 -21.12 -1.43 -3.68
N GLN A 33 -19.86 -1.02 -3.77
CA GLN A 33 -19.37 -0.01 -4.71
C GLN A 33 -18.46 -0.63 -5.75
N VAL A 34 -18.37 0.01 -6.91
CA VAL A 34 -17.41 -0.34 -7.96
C VAL A 34 -16.14 0.45 -7.70
N MET A 35 -15.01 -0.24 -7.57
CA MET A 35 -13.70 0.34 -7.29
C MET A 35 -12.83 0.24 -8.53
N ASP A 36 -12.16 1.33 -8.90
CA ASP A 36 -11.22 1.38 -10.02
C ASP A 36 -9.78 1.66 -9.56
N THR A 37 -8.86 1.77 -10.52
CA THR A 37 -7.44 1.97 -10.24
C THR A 37 -7.12 3.18 -9.36
N ALA A 38 -7.92 4.23 -9.38
CA ALA A 38 -7.69 5.41 -8.55
C ALA A 38 -8.04 5.15 -7.07
N ASP A 39 -8.91 4.17 -6.80
CA ASP A 39 -9.34 3.85 -5.44
C ASP A 39 -8.37 2.90 -4.74
N TYR A 40 -7.90 1.86 -5.45
CA TYR A 40 -7.09 0.79 -4.84
C TYR A 40 -5.59 0.88 -5.12
N VAL A 41 -5.11 1.74 -6.04
CA VAL A 41 -3.66 1.95 -6.28
C VAL A 41 -3.18 3.19 -5.56
N THR A 42 -2.40 3.00 -4.49
CA THR A 42 -1.80 4.10 -3.72
C THR A 42 -0.31 3.85 -3.48
N PRO A 43 0.58 4.82 -3.73
CA PRO A 43 0.31 6.14 -4.33
C PRO A 43 0.13 6.05 -5.87
N PRO A 44 -0.74 6.87 -6.48
CA PRO A 44 -1.03 6.81 -7.92
C PRO A 44 0.13 7.30 -8.81
N GLN A 45 0.99 8.19 -8.29
CA GLN A 45 2.33 8.50 -8.80
C GLN A 45 3.25 8.79 -7.61
N VAL A 46 4.57 8.71 -7.80
CA VAL A 46 5.55 9.24 -6.84
C VAL A 46 5.47 10.77 -6.85
N THR A 47 4.41 11.30 -6.25
CA THR A 47 4.27 12.71 -5.91
C THR A 47 4.17 12.76 -4.40
N THR A 48 5.25 13.28 -3.83
CA THR A 48 5.40 13.69 -2.44
C THR A 48 4.15 14.37 -1.90
N GLY A 49 3.59 13.78 -0.85
CA GLY A 49 2.88 14.50 0.19
C GLY A 49 1.49 15.01 -0.16
N ASP A 50 0.51 14.11 -0.30
CA ASP A 50 -0.87 14.50 -0.03
C ASP A 50 -1.07 14.60 1.50
N ARG A 51 -0.82 15.78 2.06
CA ARG A 51 -1.17 16.09 3.45
C ARG A 51 -2.67 16.35 3.50
N ARG A 52 -3.42 15.27 3.74
CA ARG A 52 -4.83 15.38 4.10
C ARG A 52 -4.96 16.30 5.32
N ALA A 53 -5.84 17.29 5.22
CA ALA A 53 -6.09 18.24 6.30
C ALA A 53 -6.44 17.50 7.61
N PRO A 54 -5.93 17.94 8.77
CA PRO A 54 -6.28 17.32 10.04
C PRO A 54 -7.78 17.48 10.27
N ARG A 55 -8.52 16.36 10.39
CA ARG A 55 -9.89 16.42 10.92
C ARG A 55 -9.79 16.83 12.40
N PRO A 56 -10.82 17.49 12.93
CA PRO A 56 -10.86 17.83 14.34
C PRO A 56 -10.68 16.58 15.20
N LEU A 57 -9.71 16.64 16.12
CA LEU A 57 -9.47 15.61 17.13
C LEU A 57 -10.56 15.74 18.20
N THR A 58 -11.43 14.74 18.29
CA THR A 58 -12.51 14.71 19.28
C THR A 58 -12.24 13.62 20.32
N PRO A 59 -12.79 13.75 21.54
CA PRO A 59 -12.74 12.68 22.52
C PRO A 59 -13.77 11.58 22.21
N ALA A 60 -13.37 10.30 22.30
CA ALA A 60 -14.27 9.15 22.18
C ALA A 60 -13.75 7.92 22.96
N PRO A 61 -14.62 6.97 23.35
CA PRO A 61 -14.20 5.69 23.91
C PRO A 61 -13.42 4.86 22.88
N GLN A 62 -12.35 4.21 23.34
CA GLN A 62 -11.61 3.24 22.53
C GLN A 62 -12.43 1.96 22.29
N SER A 63 -12.23 1.34 21.12
CA SER A 63 -12.95 0.14 20.64
C SER A 63 -12.30 -1.19 21.06
N GLU A 64 -10.99 -1.19 21.29
CA GLU A 64 -10.22 -2.41 21.57
C GLU A 64 -10.41 -2.92 23.01
N ALA A 65 -10.52 -4.25 23.14
CA ALA A 65 -10.68 -4.92 24.44
C ALA A 65 -9.50 -4.70 25.40
N ALA A 66 -8.30 -4.43 24.88
CA ALA A 66 -7.10 -4.15 25.67
C ALA A 66 -7.22 -2.88 26.53
N PHE A 67 -8.15 -1.98 26.20
CA PHE A 67 -8.37 -0.71 26.89
C PHE A 67 -9.62 -0.72 27.77
N HIS A 68 -10.09 -1.91 28.13
CA HIS A 68 -11.15 -2.09 29.13
C HIS A 68 -10.71 -1.50 30.48
N CYS A 69 -11.56 -0.67 31.07
CA CYS A 69 -11.30 -0.02 32.35
C CYS A 69 -12.48 -0.18 33.30
N SER A 70 -12.20 -0.26 34.59
CA SER A 70 -13.22 -0.19 35.65
C SER A 70 -13.23 1.18 36.32
N ALA A 71 -12.08 1.85 36.38
CA ALA A 71 -11.91 3.19 36.94
C ALA A 71 -10.94 4.05 36.12
N ASP A 72 -11.03 5.37 36.28
CA ASP A 72 -10.19 6.35 35.57
C ASP A 72 -8.68 6.16 35.77
N ARG A 73 -8.27 5.59 36.91
CA ARG A 73 -6.86 5.30 37.21
C ARG A 73 -6.25 4.29 36.25
N ASP A 74 -7.04 3.31 35.81
CA ASP A 74 -6.57 2.23 34.94
C ASP A 74 -6.07 2.85 33.63
N CYS A 75 -6.77 3.87 33.11
CA CYS A 75 -6.42 4.60 31.89
C CYS A 75 -5.19 5.52 32.01
N ARG A 76 -4.68 5.78 33.21
CA ARG A 76 -3.46 6.58 33.43
C ARG A 76 -2.19 5.72 33.48
N GLU A 77 -2.34 4.45 33.84
CA GLU A 77 -1.25 3.49 33.94
C GLU A 77 -0.96 2.81 32.58
N LEU A 78 -1.89 2.92 31.62
CA LEU A 78 -1.72 2.39 30.27
C LEU A 78 -0.73 3.22 29.43
N SER A 79 0.17 2.53 28.72
CA SER A 79 1.15 3.14 27.82
C SER A 79 0.46 3.77 26.60
N PRO A 80 0.73 5.05 26.27
CA PRO A 80 0.09 5.76 25.16
C PRO A 80 0.54 5.30 23.76
N GLY A 81 1.52 4.41 23.66
CA GLY A 81 2.09 3.96 22.38
C GLY A 81 1.21 2.98 21.59
N THR A 82 0.22 2.37 22.24
CA THR A 82 -0.64 1.33 21.64
C THR A 82 -2.07 1.82 21.38
N SER A 83 -2.41 3.05 21.77
CA SER A 83 -3.76 3.58 21.62
C SER A 83 -3.99 4.27 20.28
N ASN A 84 -5.23 4.23 19.78
CA ASN A 84 -5.66 4.88 18.52
C ASN A 84 -5.69 6.43 18.60
N GLY A 85 -5.21 7.00 19.71
CA GLY A 85 -5.16 8.43 20.00
C GLY A 85 -4.47 8.69 21.34
N LEU A 86 -4.54 9.93 21.83
CA LEU A 86 -3.98 10.31 23.12
C LEU A 86 -4.94 9.92 24.26
N LEU A 87 -4.51 9.10 25.22
CA LEU A 87 -5.31 8.77 26.39
C LEU A 87 -5.59 10.01 27.24
N THR A 88 -6.86 10.28 27.51
CA THR A 88 -7.29 11.41 28.38
C THR A 88 -7.23 11.06 29.86
N GLY A 89 -7.15 9.75 30.19
CA GLY A 89 -7.15 9.24 31.56
C GLY A 89 -8.55 9.14 32.19
N ARG A 90 -9.61 9.12 31.37
CA ARG A 90 -11.01 8.88 31.80
C ARG A 90 -11.51 7.53 31.32
N CYS A 91 -12.32 6.87 32.13
CA CYS A 91 -12.98 5.62 31.82
C CYS A 91 -14.45 5.88 31.46
N VAL A 92 -14.82 5.68 30.19
CA VAL A 92 -16.16 6.03 29.68
C VAL A 92 -16.85 4.78 29.11
N PRO A 93 -18.20 4.70 29.14
CA PRO A 93 -18.91 3.55 28.60
C PRO A 93 -18.80 3.51 27.06
N TYR A 94 -18.30 2.41 26.52
CA TYR A 94 -18.33 2.12 25.07
C TYR A 94 -19.70 1.56 24.67
N ASN A 95 -20.21 0.60 25.45
CA ASN A 95 -21.53 -0.01 25.32
C ASN A 95 -22.19 -0.14 26.70
N ALA A 96 -23.44 -0.61 26.76
CA ALA A 96 -24.16 -0.80 28.03
C ALA A 96 -23.40 -1.70 29.03
N THR A 97 -22.59 -2.64 28.55
CA THR A 97 -21.85 -3.62 29.36
C THR A 97 -20.35 -3.39 29.41
N LEU A 98 -19.79 -2.59 28.50
CA LEU A 98 -18.34 -2.43 28.35
C LEU A 98 -17.92 -0.97 28.56
N ARG A 99 -16.91 -0.76 29.39
CA ARG A 99 -16.27 0.54 29.62
C ARG A 99 -14.83 0.51 29.14
N THR A 100 -14.41 1.57 28.46
CA THR A 100 -13.07 1.69 27.87
C THR A 100 -12.48 3.08 28.12
N CYS A 101 -11.16 3.16 28.00
CA CYS A 101 -10.47 4.43 28.15
C CYS A 101 -10.84 5.42 27.02
N GLU A 102 -11.05 6.67 27.40
CA GLU A 102 -11.33 7.77 26.47
C GLU A 102 -10.02 8.26 25.84
N ILE A 103 -10.02 8.33 24.51
CA ILE A 103 -8.92 8.85 23.71
C ILE A 103 -9.32 10.17 23.03
N GLN A 104 -8.36 11.07 22.87
CA GLN A 104 -8.47 12.25 22.03
C GLN A 104 -7.76 11.96 20.70
N GLY A 105 -8.54 11.85 19.62
CA GLY A 105 -8.05 11.27 18.38
C GLY A 105 -9.01 11.42 17.21
N TRP A 106 -8.79 10.60 16.18
CA TRP A 106 -9.72 10.42 15.08
C TRP A 106 -10.90 9.56 15.56
N CYS A 107 -12.11 10.09 15.51
CA CYS A 107 -13.30 9.41 16.03
C CYS A 107 -14.38 9.18 14.96
N PRO A 108 -15.15 8.08 15.08
CA PRO A 108 -14.99 6.98 16.03
C PRO A 108 -13.69 6.17 15.77
N PRO A 109 -13.10 5.53 16.79
CA PRO A 109 -11.93 4.68 16.59
C PRO A 109 -12.27 3.44 15.78
N GLU A 110 -11.27 2.90 15.09
CA GLU A 110 -11.39 1.69 14.26
C GLU A 110 -11.77 0.47 15.09
N VAL A 111 -12.69 -0.36 14.58
CA VAL A 111 -13.15 -1.59 15.24
C VAL A 111 -12.60 -2.79 14.46
N ASP A 112 -11.50 -3.37 14.95
CA ASP A 112 -10.79 -4.48 14.29
C ASP A 112 -11.32 -5.87 14.69
N THR A 113 -12.57 -5.95 15.16
CA THR A 113 -13.22 -7.22 15.52
C THR A 113 -14.10 -7.78 14.41
N VAL A 114 -14.21 -7.08 13.27
CA VAL A 114 -15.12 -7.43 12.18
C VAL A 114 -14.30 -7.89 10.99
N ASP A 115 -14.50 -9.14 10.57
CA ASP A 115 -13.94 -9.63 9.31
C ASP A 115 -14.61 -8.93 8.14
N VAL A 116 -13.83 -8.10 7.45
CA VAL A 116 -14.25 -7.48 6.20
C VAL A 116 -13.98 -8.43 5.02
N PRO A 117 -14.90 -8.55 4.04
CA PRO A 117 -14.63 -9.35 2.86
C PRO A 117 -13.43 -8.78 2.09
N VAL A 118 -12.80 -9.60 1.26
CA VAL A 118 -11.74 -9.18 0.33
C VAL A 118 -12.27 -9.05 -1.09
N MET A 119 -11.68 -8.17 -1.90
CA MET A 119 -12.03 -8.00 -3.31
C MET A 119 -11.40 -9.11 -4.15
N LEU A 120 -12.13 -10.20 -4.39
CA LEU A 120 -11.64 -11.37 -5.12
C LEU A 120 -11.30 -11.06 -6.59
N GLU A 121 -11.95 -10.06 -7.19
CA GLU A 121 -11.68 -9.63 -8.58
C GLU A 121 -10.25 -9.10 -8.77
N ALA A 122 -9.57 -8.73 -7.68
CA ALA A 122 -8.18 -8.27 -7.71
C ALA A 122 -7.22 -9.32 -8.27
N GLU A 123 -7.54 -10.62 -8.15
CA GLU A 123 -6.74 -11.71 -8.74
C GLU A 123 -6.66 -11.62 -10.28
N ASN A 124 -7.68 -11.02 -10.92
CA ASN A 124 -7.76 -10.87 -12.37
C ASN A 124 -7.21 -9.53 -12.87
N PHE A 125 -6.67 -8.68 -11.99
CA PHE A 125 -6.10 -7.41 -12.40
C PHE A 125 -4.81 -7.61 -13.18
N THR A 126 -4.47 -6.62 -14.01
CA THR A 126 -3.26 -6.67 -14.85
C THR A 126 -2.31 -5.56 -14.45
N LEU A 127 -1.02 -5.89 -14.37
CA LEU A 127 0.06 -4.95 -14.09
C LEU A 127 0.96 -4.86 -15.33
N LEU A 128 0.96 -3.71 -15.97
CA LEU A 128 1.92 -3.38 -17.03
C LEU A 128 3.18 -2.81 -16.39
N ILE A 129 4.32 -3.42 -16.68
CA ILE A 129 5.65 -2.93 -16.27
C ILE A 129 6.41 -2.53 -17.53
N LYS A 130 6.63 -1.23 -17.71
CA LYS A 130 7.52 -0.70 -18.75
C LYS A 130 8.88 -0.44 -18.12
N ASN A 131 9.86 -1.26 -18.47
CA ASN A 131 11.24 -1.07 -18.07
C ASN A 131 12.08 -0.65 -19.29
N SER A 132 12.90 0.38 -19.09
CA SER A 132 13.88 0.85 -20.07
C SER A 132 15.25 0.84 -19.41
N ILE A 133 16.22 0.19 -20.05
CA ILE A 133 17.60 0.08 -19.58
C ILE A 133 18.55 0.73 -20.58
N ARG A 134 19.62 1.29 -20.06
CA ARG A 134 20.72 1.87 -20.84
C ARG A 134 22.05 1.41 -20.27
N PHE A 135 22.95 1.01 -21.16
CA PHE A 135 24.37 0.76 -20.87
C PHE A 135 25.18 1.91 -21.47
N PRO A 136 25.52 2.95 -20.68
CA PRO A 136 26.14 4.17 -21.18
C PRO A 136 27.48 3.91 -21.89
N LEU A 137 28.26 2.94 -21.42
CA LEU A 137 29.58 2.63 -21.99
C LEU A 137 29.49 2.21 -23.46
N PHE A 138 28.37 1.58 -23.85
CA PHE A 138 28.15 1.08 -25.21
C PHE A 138 27.15 1.93 -26.00
N GLY A 139 26.58 2.99 -25.38
CA GLY A 139 25.49 3.75 -25.97
C GLY A 139 24.27 2.89 -26.31
N PHE A 140 24.07 1.78 -25.59
CA PHE A 140 23.00 0.82 -25.87
C PHE A 140 21.77 1.12 -25.02
N GLU A 141 20.60 1.09 -25.64
CA GLU A 141 19.31 1.28 -24.98
C GLU A 141 18.34 0.18 -25.41
N LYS A 142 17.53 -0.32 -24.47
CA LYS A 142 16.48 -1.29 -24.78
C LYS A 142 15.32 -1.16 -23.81
N THR A 143 14.13 -1.46 -24.30
CA THR A 143 12.92 -1.58 -23.47
C THR A 143 12.36 -3.00 -23.57
N ASN A 144 11.62 -3.42 -22.54
CA ASN A 144 10.92 -4.71 -22.52
C ASN A 144 9.64 -4.73 -23.35
N LEU A 145 9.25 -3.59 -23.94
CA LEU A 145 8.10 -3.49 -24.82
C LEU A 145 8.44 -3.91 -26.25
N PRO A 146 7.49 -4.52 -26.98
CA PRO A 146 7.68 -4.84 -28.38
C PRO A 146 7.79 -3.56 -29.24
N PRO A 147 8.38 -3.64 -30.44
CA PRO A 147 8.60 -2.49 -31.31
C PRO A 147 7.27 -1.78 -31.68
N PRO A 148 7.32 -0.45 -31.92
CA PRO A 148 6.13 0.34 -32.24
C PRO A 148 5.46 -0.19 -33.51
N GLY A 149 4.19 -0.63 -33.37
CA GLY A 149 3.41 -1.24 -34.46
C GLY A 149 2.66 -2.51 -34.04
N SER A 150 3.09 -3.20 -32.98
CA SER A 150 2.42 -4.42 -32.47
C SER A 150 1.42 -4.15 -31.34
N GLY A 151 0.68 -3.03 -31.40
CA GLY A 151 -0.30 -2.66 -30.36
C GLY A 151 -1.38 -3.74 -30.11
N VAL A 152 -1.62 -4.61 -31.09
CA VAL A 152 -2.52 -5.76 -30.98
C VAL A 152 -2.01 -6.83 -30.00
N GLU A 153 -0.70 -7.00 -29.86
CA GLU A 153 -0.10 -7.98 -28.95
C GLU A 153 -0.27 -7.56 -27.48
N LEU A 154 -0.03 -6.28 -27.17
CA LEU A 154 -0.20 -5.72 -25.82
C LEU A 154 -1.64 -5.76 -25.32
N GLY A 155 -2.63 -5.76 -26.22
CA GLY A 155 -4.05 -5.80 -25.86
C GLY A 155 -4.55 -7.17 -25.40
N ARG A 156 -3.84 -8.26 -25.72
CA ARG A 156 -4.27 -9.64 -25.46
C ARG A 156 -3.24 -10.53 -24.77
N CYS A 157 -1.98 -10.08 -24.66
CA CYS A 157 -0.93 -10.88 -24.05
C CYS A 157 -1.18 -11.12 -22.56
N ARG A 158 -0.81 -12.31 -22.09
CA ARG A 158 -0.65 -12.64 -20.67
C ARG A 158 0.76 -13.17 -20.48
N PHE A 159 1.48 -12.58 -19.53
CA PHE A 159 2.85 -13.02 -19.24
C PHE A 159 2.82 -14.46 -18.73
N HIS A 160 3.71 -15.28 -19.27
CA HIS A 160 4.02 -16.61 -18.79
C HIS A 160 5.54 -16.79 -18.86
N PRO A 161 6.19 -17.40 -17.86
CA PRO A 161 7.64 -17.55 -17.85
C PRO A 161 8.17 -18.59 -18.85
N GLN A 162 7.31 -19.47 -19.37
CA GLN A 162 7.63 -20.47 -20.40
C GLN A 162 6.93 -20.15 -21.72
#